data_AF-A0AAD7IG66-F1
#
_entry.id   AF-A0AAD7IG66-F1
#
_cell.length_a   1.000
_cell.length_b   1.000
_cell.length_c   1.000
_cell.angle_alpha   90.00
_cell.angle_beta   90.00
_cell.angle_gamma   90.00
#
_symmetry.space_group_name_H-M   'P 1'
#
loop_
_entity.id
_entity.type
_entity.pdbx_description
1 polymer ?
#
loop_
_entity_poly.entity_id
_entity_poly.type
_entity_poly.pdbx_seq_one_letter_code
_entity_poly.pdbx_strand_id
1 'polypeptide(L)'
;APSDGIDRSEWDPNFVEVYAYLSSKRWGPKWDELLARLVQFEWSNYFHDDMGKISKITHRPEEIGEWMKRHHVANDFPLNPALTPGFGERLLAWWQDLGPKDRWKDVQGMESPPQEEERYRIAPKWKGVVQFGRNGIQLVVLALAWW
;
A
#
# COMPACT_ATOMS: atom_id res chain seq x y z
N ALA A 1 -13.66 15.54 11.77
CA ALA A 1 -12.41 15.29 11.02
C ALA A 1 -11.90 16.63 10.50
N PRO A 2 -10.59 16.87 10.42
CA PRO A 2 -10.08 18.10 9.80
C PRO A 2 -10.55 18.11 8.34
N SER A 3 -11.07 19.25 7.87
CA SER A 3 -11.41 19.42 6.45
C SER A 3 -10.10 19.60 5.68
N ASP A 4 -9.58 18.50 5.18
CA ASP A 4 -8.44 18.36 4.28
C ASP A 4 -8.61 19.09 2.94
N GLY A 5 -9.77 19.69 2.68
CA GLY A 5 -10.03 20.50 1.47
C GLY A 5 -10.16 19.67 0.19
N ILE A 6 -10.15 18.34 0.32
CA ILE A 6 -10.23 17.42 -0.80
C ILE A 6 -11.71 17.14 -1.08
N ASP A 7 -12.15 17.43 -2.30
CA ASP A 7 -13.49 17.05 -2.77
C ASP A 7 -13.54 15.52 -2.89
N ARG A 8 -14.37 14.89 -2.05
CA ARG A 8 -14.55 13.44 -2.01
C ARG A 8 -15.52 12.94 -3.07
N SER A 9 -16.23 13.82 -3.78
CA SER A 9 -17.15 13.43 -4.85
C SER A 9 -16.44 12.89 -6.10
N GLU A 10 -15.15 13.21 -6.26
CA GLU A 10 -14.29 12.73 -7.35
C GLU A 10 -13.57 11.41 -7.02
N TRP A 11 -13.74 10.89 -5.80
CA TRP A 11 -13.02 9.68 -5.38
C TRP A 11 -13.66 8.43 -5.99
N ASP A 12 -12.83 7.49 -6.41
CA ASP A 12 -13.29 6.14 -6.73
C ASP A 12 -14.03 5.54 -5.52
N PRO A 13 -15.26 5.00 -5.69
CA PRO A 13 -16.04 4.48 -4.57
C PRO A 13 -15.31 3.39 -3.77
N ASN A 14 -14.49 2.56 -4.43
CA ASN A 14 -13.72 1.55 -3.73
C ASN A 14 -12.54 2.18 -2.96
N PHE A 15 -11.91 3.24 -3.48
CA PHE A 15 -10.94 4.00 -2.69
C PHE A 15 -11.58 4.61 -1.43
N VAL A 16 -12.81 5.13 -1.52
CA VAL A 16 -13.56 5.65 -0.36
C VAL A 16 -13.73 4.58 0.72
N GLU A 17 -14.18 3.38 0.36
CA GLU A 17 -14.37 2.27 1.30
C GLU A 17 -13.07 1.83 1.96
N VAL A 18 -12.01 1.66 1.17
CA VAL A 18 -10.69 1.28 1.67
C VAL A 18 -10.11 2.36 2.58
N TYR A 19 -10.21 3.63 2.19
CA TYR A 19 -9.72 4.74 3.00
C TYR A 19 -10.49 4.86 4.33
N ALA A 20 -11.81 4.66 4.33
CA ALA A 20 -12.61 4.62 5.55
C ALA A 20 -12.13 3.51 6.49
N TYR A 21 -11.85 2.31 5.96
CA TYR A 21 -11.26 1.22 6.74
C TYR A 21 -9.87 1.59 7.29
N LEU A 22 -8.97 2.13 6.47
CA LEU A 22 -7.61 2.50 6.86
C LEU A 22 -7.57 3.61 7.92
N SER A 23 -8.38 4.65 7.75
CA SER A 23 -8.50 5.78 8.68
C SER A 23 -9.14 5.40 10.02
N SER A 24 -9.86 4.28 10.08
CA SER A 24 -10.34 3.73 11.35
C SER A 24 -9.20 3.20 12.25
N LYS A 25 -8.04 2.86 11.67
CA LYS A 25 -6.86 2.39 12.39
C LYS A 25 -6.15 3.58 13.04
N ARG A 26 -6.37 3.81 14.35
CA ARG A 26 -5.76 4.91 15.11
C ARG A 26 -4.34 4.58 15.60
N TRP A 27 -3.42 4.36 14.66
CA TRP A 27 -2.05 3.93 14.96
C TRP A 27 -1.04 5.07 15.15
N GLY A 28 -1.50 6.31 15.11
CA GLY A 28 -0.73 7.50 15.47
C GLY A 28 -0.12 8.24 14.27
N PRO A 29 0.72 9.26 14.52
CA PRO A 29 1.03 10.29 13.53
C PRO A 29 1.71 9.78 12.26
N LYS A 30 2.56 8.76 12.35
CA LYS A 30 3.22 8.17 11.17
C LYS A 30 2.24 7.45 10.26
N TRP A 31 1.21 6.83 10.83
CA TRP A 31 0.14 6.20 10.07
C TRP A 31 -0.72 7.27 9.37
N ASP A 32 -1.07 8.34 10.11
CA ASP A 32 -1.83 9.45 9.54
C ASP A 32 -1.07 10.12 8.37
N GLU A 33 0.25 10.31 8.51
CA GLU A 33 1.11 10.81 7.43
C GLU A 33 1.12 9.87 6.22
N LEU A 34 1.21 8.55 6.44
CA LEU A 34 1.14 7.56 5.37
C LEU A 34 -0.19 7.66 4.61
N LEU A 35 -1.31 7.76 5.33
CA LEU A 35 -2.63 7.90 4.72
C LEU A 35 -2.78 9.21 3.95
N ALA A 36 -2.23 10.32 4.46
CA ALA A 36 -2.21 11.59 3.74
C ALA A 36 -1.40 11.50 2.43
N ARG A 37 -0.24 10.83 2.45
CA ARG A 37 0.57 10.58 1.25
C ARG A 37 -0.12 9.66 0.25
N LEU A 38 -0.86 8.65 0.73
CA LEU A 38 -1.67 7.78 -0.12
C LEU A 38 -2.76 8.59 -0.85
N VAL A 39 -3.50 9.44 -0.14
CA VAL A 39 -4.53 10.29 -0.76
C VAL A 39 -3.92 11.24 -1.79
N GLN A 40 -2.79 11.88 -1.46
CA GLN A 40 -2.10 12.76 -2.43
C GLN A 40 -1.66 12.00 -3.69
N PHE A 41 -1.15 10.78 -3.51
CA PHE A 41 -0.75 9.92 -4.62
C PHE A 41 -1.95 9.57 -5.52
N GLU A 42 -3.05 9.10 -4.94
CA GLU A 42 -4.24 8.72 -5.71
C GLU A 42 -4.91 9.93 -6.37
N TRP A 43 -4.99 11.06 -5.66
CA TRP A 43 -5.51 12.32 -6.21
C TRP A 43 -4.70 12.81 -7.42
N SER A 44 -3.37 12.70 -7.37
CA SER A 44 -2.49 13.05 -8.50
C SER A 44 -2.73 12.16 -9.73
N ASN A 45 -3.43 11.04 -9.58
CA ASN A 45 -3.82 10.11 -10.63
C ASN A 45 -5.36 10.05 -10.81
N TYR A 46 -6.09 11.07 -10.33
CA TYR A 46 -7.56 11.17 -10.43
C TYR A 46 -8.32 9.97 -9.85
N PHE A 47 -7.72 9.28 -8.87
CA PHE A 47 -8.27 8.03 -8.30
C PHE A 47 -8.62 6.98 -9.36
N HIS A 48 -7.97 7.03 -10.53
CA HIS A 48 -8.21 6.05 -11.58
C HIS A 48 -7.72 4.67 -11.13
N ASP A 49 -8.12 3.62 -11.82
CA ASP A 49 -7.53 2.29 -11.68
C ASP A 49 -6.90 1.96 -13.03
N ASP A 50 -5.56 1.96 -13.11
CA ASP A 50 -4.87 1.62 -14.36
C ASP A 50 -5.04 0.15 -14.74
N MET A 51 -5.68 -0.65 -13.87
CA MET A 51 -5.76 -2.11 -13.95
C MET A 51 -4.37 -2.75 -14.08
N GLY A 52 -3.34 -1.97 -13.73
CA GLY A 52 -1.96 -2.36 -13.67
C GLY A 52 -1.82 -3.48 -12.67
N LYS A 53 -0.92 -4.41 -12.96
CA LYS A 53 -0.57 -5.46 -12.00
C LYS A 53 0.80 -5.12 -11.47
N ILE A 54 0.95 -5.13 -10.14
CA ILE A 54 2.27 -5.07 -9.52
C ILE A 54 3.11 -6.19 -10.12
N SER A 55 4.25 -5.81 -10.70
CA SER A 55 5.01 -6.65 -11.63
C SER A 55 5.73 -7.84 -10.97
N LYS A 56 5.55 -8.04 -9.66
CA LYS A 56 6.16 -9.11 -8.87
C LYS A 56 5.13 -9.74 -7.93
N ILE A 57 4.84 -11.01 -8.19
CA ILE A 57 3.93 -11.85 -7.41
C ILE A 57 4.71 -12.76 -6.44
N THR A 58 6.04 -12.82 -6.56
CA THR A 58 6.88 -13.62 -5.66
C THR A 58 6.69 -13.16 -4.22
N HIS A 59 6.57 -14.14 -3.32
CA HIS A 59 6.38 -13.94 -1.88
C HIS A 59 5.12 -13.16 -1.45
N ARG A 60 4.21 -12.82 -2.38
CA ARG A 60 2.94 -12.19 -2.03
C ARG A 60 2.16 -13.10 -1.08
N PRO A 61 1.76 -12.62 0.12
CA PRO A 61 0.90 -13.38 1.02
C PRO A 61 -0.37 -13.87 0.32
N GLU A 62 -0.76 -15.11 0.58
CA GLU A 62 -1.93 -15.75 -0.04
C GLU A 62 -3.21 -14.97 0.26
N GLU A 63 -3.30 -14.39 1.45
CA GLU A 63 -4.39 -13.52 1.91
C GLU A 63 -4.63 -12.36 0.96
N ILE A 64 -3.57 -11.67 0.53
CA ILE A 64 -3.66 -10.60 -0.45
C ILE A 64 -4.13 -11.16 -1.79
N GLY A 65 -3.62 -12.34 -2.19
CA GLY A 65 -4.05 -13.08 -3.38
C GLY A 65 -5.55 -13.39 -3.38
N GLU A 66 -6.06 -13.89 -2.27
CA GLU A 66 -7.46 -14.20 -2.05
C GLU A 66 -8.33 -12.95 -2.04
N TRP A 67 -7.87 -11.87 -1.41
CA TRP A 67 -8.54 -10.57 -1.45
C TRP A 67 -8.73 -10.09 -2.90
N MET A 68 -7.68 -10.11 -3.73
CA MET A 68 -7.78 -9.71 -5.13
C MET A 68 -8.76 -10.57 -5.94
N LYS A 69 -8.88 -11.86 -5.63
CA LYS A 69 -9.85 -12.75 -6.30
C LYS A 69 -11.29 -12.48 -5.88
N ARG A 70 -11.50 -12.11 -4.61
CA ARG A 70 -12.82 -11.96 -3.99
C ARG A 70 -13.42 -10.56 -4.14
N HIS A 71 -12.60 -9.55 -4.42
CA HIS A 71 -13.04 -8.14 -4.45
C HIS A 71 -13.96 -7.72 -5.63
N HIS A 72 -14.51 -8.68 -6.37
CA HIS A 72 -15.73 -8.43 -7.15
C HIS A 72 -16.99 -8.30 -6.26
N VAL A 73 -16.89 -8.61 -4.95
CA VAL A 73 -17.99 -8.50 -3.99
C VAL A 73 -17.48 -7.71 -2.78
N ALA A 74 -17.94 -6.46 -2.63
CA ALA A 74 -17.58 -5.54 -1.54
C ALA A 74 -18.04 -6.01 -0.14
N ASN A 75 -18.64 -7.20 -0.05
CA ASN A 75 -19.07 -7.83 1.18
C ASN A 75 -18.24 -9.09 1.40
N ASP A 76 -17.69 -9.21 2.61
CA ASP A 76 -16.91 -10.33 3.14
C ASP A 76 -15.42 -10.33 2.77
N PHE A 77 -14.59 -9.69 3.59
CA PHE A 77 -13.84 -10.48 4.58
C PHE A 77 -13.05 -9.61 5.57
N PRO A 78 -13.14 -9.87 6.88
CA PRO A 78 -12.01 -9.64 7.75
C PRO A 78 -10.97 -10.71 7.42
N LEU A 79 -10.06 -10.45 6.49
CA LEU A 79 -8.78 -11.12 6.57
C LEU A 79 -8.25 -10.77 7.95
N ASN A 80 -8.14 -11.78 8.81
CA ASN A 80 -7.46 -11.65 10.09
C ASN A 80 -6.10 -12.34 9.97
N PRO A 81 -5.11 -11.72 9.31
CA PRO A 81 -3.78 -12.32 9.21
C PRO A 81 -3.03 -12.32 10.54
N ALA A 82 -3.55 -11.69 11.61
CA ALA A 82 -3.10 -12.00 12.97
C ALA A 82 -3.38 -13.47 13.37
N LEU A 83 -4.26 -14.17 12.63
CA LEU A 83 -4.47 -15.61 12.73
C LEU A 83 -3.60 -16.41 11.75
N THR A 84 -2.82 -15.78 10.87
CA THR A 84 -1.89 -16.50 9.99
C THR A 84 -0.46 -16.36 10.47
N PRO A 85 0.14 -17.43 11.02
CA PRO A 85 1.55 -17.44 11.39
C PRO A 85 2.45 -16.96 10.23
N GLY A 86 3.38 -16.06 10.53
CA GLY A 86 4.36 -15.53 9.58
C GLY A 86 3.80 -14.56 8.54
N PHE A 87 2.58 -14.03 8.69
CA PHE A 87 2.05 -13.04 7.74
C PHE A 87 2.96 -11.81 7.63
N GLY A 88 3.38 -11.23 8.75
CA GLY A 88 4.26 -10.07 8.77
C GLY A 88 5.60 -10.32 8.06
N GLU A 89 6.19 -11.50 8.24
CA GLU A 89 7.44 -11.90 7.59
C GLU A 89 7.27 -12.03 6.07
N ARG A 90 6.17 -12.67 5.62
CA ARG A 90 5.84 -12.76 4.19
C ARG A 90 5.50 -11.40 3.59
N LEU A 91 4.78 -10.56 4.32
CA LEU A 91 4.46 -9.18 3.90
C LEU A 91 5.73 -8.35 3.76
N LEU A 92 6.65 -8.44 4.72
CA LEU A 92 7.95 -7.77 4.64
C LEU A 92 8.78 -8.29 3.45
N ALA A 93 8.84 -9.62 3.25
CA ALA A 93 9.52 -10.22 2.12
C ALA A 93 8.92 -9.77 0.78
N TRP A 94 7.59 -9.73 0.68
CA TRP A 94 6.89 -9.20 -0.48
C TRP A 94 7.23 -7.72 -0.72
N TRP A 95 7.16 -6.87 0.31
CA TRP A 95 7.54 -5.46 0.23
C TRP A 95 9.00 -5.25 -0.21
N GLN A 96 9.91 -6.11 0.28
CA GLN A 96 11.31 -6.10 -0.14
C GLN A 96 11.47 -6.44 -1.61
N ASP A 97 10.75 -7.46 -2.08
CA ASP A 97 10.72 -7.89 -3.47
C ASP A 97 10.15 -6.82 -4.40
N LEU A 98 9.13 -6.08 -3.96
CA LEU A 98 8.53 -4.98 -4.71
C LEU A 98 9.52 -3.85 -4.99
N GLY A 99 10.44 -3.59 -4.06
CA GLY A 99 11.43 -2.53 -4.17
C GLY A 99 12.60 -2.81 -5.14
N PRO A 100 13.41 -1.78 -5.41
CA PRO A 100 14.70 -1.94 -6.07
C PRO A 100 15.66 -2.80 -5.22
N LYS A 101 16.37 -3.75 -5.84
CA LYS A 101 17.29 -4.69 -5.13
C LYS A 101 18.41 -3.97 -4.38
N ASP A 102 18.79 -2.79 -4.85
CA ASP A 102 19.83 -1.96 -4.27
C ASP A 102 19.36 -1.14 -3.07
N ARG A 103 18.04 -1.01 -2.81
CA ARG A 103 17.51 -0.33 -1.62
C ARG A 103 17.93 -0.99 -0.30
N TRP A 104 18.17 -2.29 -0.34
CA TRP A 104 18.37 -3.12 0.84
C TRP A 104 19.84 -3.49 1.07
N LYS A 105 20.77 -3.05 0.20
CA LYS A 105 22.18 -3.48 0.23
C LYS A 105 23.03 -2.71 1.24
N ASP A 106 22.59 -1.51 1.56
CA ASP A 106 23.19 -0.52 2.46
C ASP A 106 22.71 -0.73 3.89
N VAL A 107 21.61 -1.46 4.05
CA VAL A 107 20.85 -1.58 5.28
C VAL A 107 21.09 -2.95 5.89
N GLN A 108 22.32 -3.19 6.35
CA GLN A 108 22.61 -4.29 7.28
C GLN A 108 21.91 -3.99 8.61
N GLY A 109 20.65 -4.38 8.73
CA GLY A 109 19.80 -4.04 9.86
C GLY A 109 19.08 -2.72 9.64
N MET A 110 17.76 -2.78 9.42
CA MET A 110 16.92 -1.61 9.21
C MET A 110 16.96 -0.66 10.40
N GLU A 111 17.35 0.60 10.20
CA GLU A 111 16.83 1.70 11.04
C GLU A 111 16.64 3.06 10.34
N SER A 112 17.19 3.32 9.14
CA SER A 112 17.07 4.66 8.54
C SER A 112 16.44 4.65 7.14
N PRO A 113 15.41 5.50 6.89
CA PRO A 113 14.95 5.79 5.54
C PRO A 113 16.11 6.28 4.67
N PRO A 114 16.15 5.97 3.35
CA PRO A 114 17.15 6.51 2.46
C PRO A 114 17.15 8.05 2.55
N GLN A 115 18.36 8.63 2.51
CA GLN A 115 18.56 10.08 2.47
C GLN A 115 17.84 10.68 1.25
N GLU A 116 17.51 11.96 1.31
CA GLU A 116 16.70 12.63 0.28
C GLU A 116 17.30 12.49 -1.14
N GLU A 117 18.61 12.70 -1.26
CA GLU A 117 19.36 12.54 -2.51
C GLU A 117 19.25 11.11 -3.08
N GLU A 118 19.26 10.12 -2.20
CA GLU A 118 19.12 8.72 -2.56
C GLU A 118 17.69 8.38 -3.00
N ARG A 119 16.67 9.03 -2.43
CA ARG A 119 15.26 8.88 -2.85
C ARG A 119 15.08 9.25 -4.32
N TYR A 120 15.70 10.34 -4.77
CA TYR A 120 15.67 10.74 -6.19
C TYR A 120 16.38 9.73 -7.09
N ARG A 121 17.50 9.17 -6.64
CA ARG A 121 18.24 8.13 -7.38
C ARG A 121 17.44 6.85 -7.55
N ILE A 122 16.69 6.44 -6.54
CA ILE A 122 15.92 5.17 -6.57
C ILE A 122 14.50 5.34 -7.11
N ALA A 123 13.91 6.53 -7.09
CA ALA A 123 12.52 6.78 -7.52
C ALA A 123 12.18 6.19 -8.91
N PRO A 124 13.00 6.34 -9.96
CA PRO A 124 12.71 5.74 -11.27
C PRO A 124 12.68 4.21 -11.29
N LYS A 125 13.24 3.54 -10.26
CA LYS A 125 13.30 2.08 -10.13
C LYS A 125 12.04 1.50 -9.48
N TRP A 126 11.14 2.35 -8.98
CA TRP A 126 9.89 1.95 -8.33
C TRP A 126 8.72 1.72 -9.30
N LYS A 127 8.95 1.78 -10.62
CA LYS A 127 7.91 1.65 -11.66
C LYS A 127 6.97 0.44 -11.49
N GLY A 128 7.42 -0.64 -10.86
CA GLY A 128 6.57 -1.83 -10.62
C GLY A 128 5.54 -1.67 -9.48
N VAL A 129 5.70 -0.66 -8.62
CA VAL A 129 4.86 -0.40 -7.44
C VAL A 129 4.15 0.95 -7.55
N VAL A 130 4.64 1.85 -8.41
CA VAL A 130 3.99 3.11 -8.79
C VAL A 130 2.84 2.79 -9.76
N GLN A 131 1.84 2.09 -9.24
CA GLN A 131 0.54 1.88 -9.85
C GLN A 131 -0.50 2.48 -8.91
N PHE A 132 -1.57 2.98 -9.48
CA PHE A 132 -2.65 3.65 -8.76
C PHE A 132 -3.91 2.79 -8.73
N GLY A 133 -4.79 3.06 -7.77
CA GLY A 133 -5.97 2.25 -7.53
C GLY A 133 -5.68 0.87 -6.92
N ARG A 134 -6.60 -0.05 -7.18
CA ARG A 134 -6.79 -1.29 -6.38
C ARG A 134 -5.62 -2.25 -6.36
N ASN A 135 -4.85 -2.28 -7.43
CA ASN A 135 -3.74 -3.20 -7.60
C ASN A 135 -2.39 -2.54 -7.32
N GLY A 136 -2.38 -1.26 -6.96
CA GLY A 136 -1.18 -0.45 -6.78
C GLY A 136 -0.76 -0.27 -5.33
N ILE A 137 -0.26 0.92 -5.00
CA ILE A 137 0.23 1.24 -3.65
C ILE A 137 -0.87 1.12 -2.58
N GLN A 138 -2.14 1.35 -2.94
CA GLN A 138 -3.30 1.13 -2.08
C GLN A 138 -3.30 -0.29 -1.48
N LEU A 139 -2.96 -1.31 -2.29
CA LEU A 139 -2.91 -2.71 -1.85
C LEU A 139 -1.83 -2.95 -0.80
N VAL A 140 -0.68 -2.29 -0.94
CA VAL A 140 0.43 -2.39 0.02
C VAL A 140 0.02 -1.76 1.35
N VAL A 141 -0.60 -0.58 1.33
CA VAL A 141 -1.07 0.09 2.55
C VAL A 141 -2.19 -0.71 3.23
N LEU A 142 -3.08 -1.30 2.44
CA LEU A 142 -4.11 -2.20 2.96
C LEU A 142 -3.51 -3.44 3.64
N ALA A 143 -2.48 -4.04 3.04
CA ALA A 143 -1.77 -5.16 3.64
C ALA A 143 -1.02 -4.78 4.93
N LEU A 144 -0.55 -3.54 5.06
CA LEU A 144 0.00 -3.05 6.33
C LEU A 144 -1.06 -2.93 7.43
N ALA A 145 -2.30 -2.55 7.07
CA ALA A 145 -3.42 -2.47 8.02
C ALA A 145 -3.88 -3.84 8.57
N TRP A 146 -3.35 -4.90 8.00
CA TRP A 146 -3.63 -6.29 8.30
C TRP A 146 -2.54 -6.92 9.20
N TRP A 147 -1.31 -6.40 9.16
CA TRP A 147 -0.21 -6.82 10.03
C TRP A 147 -0.32 -6.17 11.41
#